data_AF-A0AAW0M3H8-F1
#
_entry.id   AF-A0AAW0M3H8-F1
#
_cell.length_a   1.000
_cell.length_b   1.000
_cell.length_c   1.000
_cell.angle_alpha   90.00
_cell.angle_beta   90.00
_cell.angle_gamma   90.00
#
_symmetry.space_group_name_H-M   'P 1'
#
loop_
_entity.id
_entity.type
_entity.pdbx_description
1 polymer ?
#
loop_
_entity_poly.entity_id
_entity_poly.type
_entity_poly.pdbx_seq_one_letter_code
_entity_poly.pdbx_strand_id
1 'polypeptide(L)' 'MEELEIIKGETKQEDRLNEMGILEVWEVRLWKIDPSNSQSKSLVSSSRVTLLSNMAVPEHANEAGEKLKKYAKL' A
#
# COMPACT_ATOMS: atom_id res chain seq x y z
N MET A 1 -19.70 -14.70 1.16
CA MET A 1 -18.34 -14.53 0.63
C MET A 1 -18.09 -13.03 0.63
N GLU A 2 -17.05 -12.54 1.30
CA GLU A 2 -16.72 -11.12 1.36
C GLU A 2 -15.76 -10.80 0.22
N GLU A 3 -16.02 -9.73 -0.53
CA GLU A 3 -15.15 -9.29 -1.61
C GLU A 3 -14.47 -7.98 -1.21
N LEU A 4 -13.14 -7.99 -1.27
CA LEU A 4 -12.28 -6.84 -0.99
C LEU A 4 -12.00 -6.10 -2.30
N GLU A 5 -12.49 -4.87 -2.41
CA GLU A 5 -12.19 -4.01 -3.55
C GLU A 5 -11.22 -2.91 -3.08
N ILE A 6 -10.03 -2.90 -3.66
CA ILE A 6 -9.03 -1.87 -3.41
C ILE A 6 -9.13 -0.84 -4.53
N ILE A 7 -9.55 0.37 -4.19
CA ILE A 7 -9.63 1.48 -5.13
C ILE A 7 -8.36 2.34 -4.94
N LYS A 8 -7.42 2.24 -5.89
CA LYS A 8 -6.21 3.07 -5.88
C LYS A 8 -6.61 4.51 -6.24
N GLY A 9 -6.36 5.44 -5.31
CA GLY A 9 -6.54 6.87 -5.54
C GLY A 9 -5.39 7.47 -6.36
N GLU A 10 -5.64 8.63 -6.98
CA GLU A 10 -4.63 9.36 -7.74
C GLU A 10 -3.48 9.82 -6.83
N THR A 11 -2.25 9.50 -7.24
CA THR A 11 -1.02 10.01 -6.64
C THR A 11 -0.85 11.49 -6.99
N LYS A 12 -1.14 12.38 -6.04
CA LYS A 12 -0.66 13.76 -6.12
C LYS A 12 0.73 13.85 -5.50
N GLN A 13 1.69 14.16 -6.38
CA GLN A 13 3.08 14.45 -6.03
C GLN A 13 3.16 15.85 -5.41
N GLU A 14 2.56 16.05 -4.24
CA GLU A 14 2.44 17.38 -3.64
C GLU A 14 2.56 17.26 -2.11
N ASP A 15 3.77 16.97 -1.65
CA ASP A 15 4.57 17.89 -0.84
C ASP A 15 5.89 17.20 -0.43
N ARG A 16 6.99 17.94 -0.58
CA ARG A 16 8.34 17.44 -0.31
C ARG A 16 8.51 17.15 1.17
N LEU A 17 8.31 15.90 1.58
CA LEU A 17 8.83 15.40 2.85
C LEU A 17 10.20 14.78 2.58
N ASN A 18 11.19 15.48 3.12
CA ASN A 18 12.61 15.33 2.87
C ASN A 18 13.07 13.85 2.87
N GLU A 19 13.77 13.46 1.80
CA GLU A 19 14.52 12.19 1.64
C GLU A 19 13.74 10.98 1.09
N MET A 20 13.23 11.17 -0.15
CA MET A 20 12.88 10.14 -1.15
C MET A 20 11.81 9.11 -0.76
N GLY A 21 10.73 9.51 -0.10
CA GLY A 21 9.53 8.68 0.01
C GLY A 21 8.49 8.99 -1.08
N ILE A 22 7.84 7.97 -1.64
CA ILE A 22 6.55 8.13 -2.34
C ILE A 22 5.45 7.94 -1.30
N LEU A 23 4.59 8.94 -1.17
CA LEU A 23 3.37 8.87 -0.39
C LEU A 23 2.22 8.48 -1.29
N GLU A 24 1.63 7.31 -1.04
CA GLU A 24 0.44 6.84 -1.75
C GLU A 24 -0.75 6.81 -0.78
N VAL A 25 -1.91 7.32 -1.20
CA VAL A 25 -3.15 7.29 -0.42
C VAL A 25 -4.18 6.43 -1.14
N TRP A 26 -4.73 5.46 -0.42
CA TRP A 26 -5.61 4.43 -0.93
C TRP A 26 -6.93 4.47 -0.15
N GLU A 27 -8.05 4.36 -0.86
CA GLU A 27 -9.38 4.17 -0.26
C GLU A 27 -9.74 2.69 -0.37
N VAL A 28 -9.89 2.03 0.77
CA VAL A 28 -10.24 0.60 0.86
C VAL A 28 -11.71 0.49 1.20
N ARG A 29 -12.46 -0.31 0.43
CA ARG A 29 -13.88 -0.55 0.68
C ARG A 29 -14.15 -2.06 0.78
N LEU A 30 -14.89 -2.42 1.82
CA LEU A 30 -15.33 -3.79 2.09
C LEU A 30 -16.80 -3.90 1.75
N TRP A 31 -17.14 -4.83 0.87
CA TRP A 31 -18.51 -5.07 0.44
C TRP A 31 -18.98 -6.47 0.87
N LYS A 32 -20.21 -6.53 1.38
CA LYS A 32 -20.93 -7.79 1.57
C LYS A 32 -21.78 -8.04 0.34
N ILE A 33 -21.61 -9.22 -0.25
CA ILE A 33 -22.38 -9.68 -1.39
C ILE A 33 -23.39 -10.71 -0.89
N ASP A 34 -24.65 -10.56 -1.30
CA ASP A 34 -25.66 -11.58 -1.06
C ASP A 34 -25.40 -12.79 -1.96
N PRO A 35 -25.16 -14.00 -1.40
CA PRO A 35 -24.91 -15.19 -2.20
C PRO A 35 -26.10 -15.59 -3.09
N SER A 36 -27.32 -15.12 -2.79
CA SER A 36 -28.53 -15.39 -3.57
C SER A 36 -28.79 -14.36 -4.67
N ASN A 37 -28.15 -13.19 -4.59
CA ASN A 37 -28.26 -12.13 -5.59
C ASN A 37 -26.92 -11.39 -5.69
N SER A 38 -26.08 -11.80 -6.64
CA SER A 38 -24.75 -11.22 -6.85
C SER A 38 -24.75 -9.75 -7.27
N GLN A 39 -25.90 -9.19 -7.68
CA GLN A 39 -26.03 -7.75 -7.94
C GLN A 39 -26.27 -6.94 -6.67
N SER A 40 -26.67 -7.59 -5.58
CA SER A 40 -26.87 -6.97 -4.27
C SER A 40 -25.54 -6.89 -3.52
N LYS A 41 -24.93 -5.69 -3.55
CA LYS A 41 -23.74 -5.36 -2.75
C LYS A 41 -24.08 -4.29 -1.71
N SER A 42 -23.68 -4.53 -0.46
CA SER A 42 -23.82 -3.58 0.64
C SER A 42 -22.44 -3.21 1.17
N LEU A 43 -22.16 -1.91 1.31
CA LEU A 43 -20.91 -1.44 1.91
C LEU A 43 -20.90 -1.77 3.39
N VAL A 44 -19.88 -2.49 3.86
CA VAL A 44 -19.72 -2.87 5.27
C VAL A 44 -18.77 -1.93 5.97
N SER A 45 -17.70 -1.53 5.30
CA SER A 45 -16.67 -0.67 5.88
C SER A 45 -15.88 0.06 4.80
N SER A 46 -15.35 1.23 5.14
CA SER A 46 -14.43 1.99 4.31
C SER A 46 -13.30 2.55 5.18
N SER A 47 -12.08 2.56 4.67
CA SER A 47 -10.91 3.09 5.37
C SER A 47 -9.95 3.77 4.40
N ARG A 48 -9.18 4.72 4.93
CA ARG A 48 -8.07 5.36 4.21
C ARG A 48 -6.76 4.79 4.69
N VAL A 49 -5.95 4.32 3.75
CA VAL A 49 -4.61 3.81 4.00
C VAL A 49 -3.62 4.79 3.37
N THR A 50 -2.70 5.30 4.16
CA THR A 50 -1.57 6.09 3.67
C THR A 50 -0.32 5.23 3.76
N LEU A 51 0.30 4.94 2.62
CA LEU A 51 1.53 4.19 2.51
C LEU A 51 2.68 5.13 2.19
N LEU A 52 3.69 5.15 3.05
CA LEU A 52 4.97 5.76 2.75
C LEU A 52 5.92 4.66 2.24
N SER A 53 6.40 4.79 1.01
CA SER A 53 7.19 3.75 0.32
C SER A 53 8.44 4.34 -0.34
N ASN A 54 9.36 3.48 -0.76
CA ASN A 54 10.61 3.83 -1.45
C ASN A 54 11.58 4.75 -0.67
N MET A 55 11.43 4.85 0.66
CA MET A 55 12.32 5.66 1.50
C MET A 55 13.78 5.29 1.26
N ALA A 56 14.64 6.31 1.19
CA ALA A 56 16.08 6.11 1.09
C ALA A 56 16.56 5.26 2.29
N VAL A 57 17.51 4.37 2.03
CA VAL A 57 18.13 3.59 3.10
C VAL A 57 18.83 4.57 4.04
N PRO A 58 18.51 4.56 5.35
CA PRO A 58 19.17 5.44 6.31
C PRO A 58 20.69 5.20 6.34
N GLU A 59 21.48 6.24 6.56
CA GLU A 59 22.94 6.18 6.46
C GLU A 59 23.57 5.07 7.33
N HIS A 60 23.05 4.88 8.54
CA HIS A 60 23.48 3.84 9.48
C HIS A 60 23.15 2.40 9.02
N ALA A 61 22.26 2.24 8.04
CA ALA A 61 21.81 0.96 7.52
C ALA A 61 22.37 0.65 6.12
N ASN A 62 23.19 1.53 5.55
CA ASN A 62 23.77 1.33 4.20
C ASN A 62 24.59 0.04 4.08
N GLU A 63 25.30 -0.37 5.13
CA GLU A 63 26.07 -1.61 5.12
C GLU A 63 25.22 -2.89 5.11
N ALA A 64 23.92 -2.79 5.43
CA ALA A 64 23.04 -3.96 5.45
C ALA A 64 22.91 -4.57 4.04
N GLY A 65 22.88 -3.73 3.00
CA GLY A 65 22.86 -4.19 1.60
C GLY A 65 24.10 -5.00 1.22
N GLU A 66 25.28 -4.53 1.61
CA GLU A 66 26.55 -5.26 1.37
C GLU A 66 26.62 -6.56 2.15
N LYS A 67 26.11 -6.58 3.39
CA LYS A 67 26.03 -7.80 4.21
C LYS A 67 25.00 -8.82 3.68
N LEU A 68 24.00 -8.37 2.92
CA LEU A 68 23.01 -9.24 2.28
C LEU A 68 23.49 -9.80 0.94
N LYS A 69 24.28 -9.05 0.16
CA LYS A 69 24.88 -9.50 -1.11
C LYS A 69 25.63 -10.83 -0.99
N LYS A 70 26.31 -11.07 0.14
CA LYS A 70 27.07 -12.32 0.36
C LYS A 70 26.18 -13.58 0.42
N TYR A 71 24.88 -13.41 0.68
CA TYR A 71 23.88 -14.48 0.72
C TYR A 71 23.02 -14.54 -0.55
N ALA A 72 23.14 -13.56 -1.46
CA ALA A 72 22.34 -13.45 -2.68
C ALA A 72 22.91 -14.24 -3.87
N LYS A 73 23.98 -15.03 -3.70
CA LYS A 73 24.45 -15.97 -4.71
C LYS A 73 23.47 -17.15 -4.78
N LEU A 74 22.59 -17.12 -5.79
CA LEU A 74 21.89 -18.27 -6.36
C LEU A 74 22.57 -18.63 -7.69
#